data_AF-D9UPA0-F1
#
_entry.id   AF-D9UPA0-F1
#
_cell.length_a   1.000
_cell.length_b   1.000
_cell.length_c   1.000
_cell.angle_alpha   90.00
_cell.angle_beta   90.00
_cell.angle_gamma   90.00
#
_symmetry.space_group_name_H-M   'P 1'
#
loop_
_entity.id
_entity.type
_entity.pdbx_description
1 polymer ?
#
loop_
_entity_poly.entity_id
_entity_poly.type
_entity_poly.pdbx_seq_one_letter_code
_entity_poly.pdbx_strand_id
1 'polypeptide(L)'
;MTANRPDVQRLTNHLRSSLGNGPLPAPGGWMHMGAVICDASFQARRNYETTIRPRLLALQTAWPDASTVQSFRTRLATCDLATAMNFHDPRRVTIAHRITDLLAAHHVDICDDLNAWLDHTANRAALRTVHGVGPKTVDYIGNLVGRSHIAVDVHLRAFAADAGLPALSYQQLRAVYEAAAAQLGHDPAGLEHAVWRIKAQAQFASRTPPSDDASLLSARVQALFTGRWHPC
;
A
#
# COMPACT_ATOMS: atom_id res chain seq x y z
N MET A 1 22.39 3.15 4.34
CA MET A 1 22.80 1.78 4.72
C MET A 1 22.80 0.93 3.47
N THR A 2 23.93 0.34 3.11
CA THR A 2 24.05 -0.56 1.94
C THR A 2 23.55 -1.95 2.33
N ALA A 3 22.74 -2.59 1.47
CA ALA A 3 22.22 -3.93 1.74
C ALA A 3 23.36 -4.97 1.77
N ASN A 4 23.29 -5.92 2.71
CA ASN A 4 24.27 -6.99 2.85
C ASN A 4 24.19 -7.97 1.67
N ARG A 5 25.30 -8.18 0.95
CA ARG A 5 25.33 -8.92 -0.33
C ARG A 5 24.76 -10.36 -0.26
N PRO A 6 25.05 -11.18 0.77
CA PRO A 6 24.47 -12.51 0.91
C PRO A 6 22.94 -12.48 1.11
N ASP A 7 22.43 -11.51 1.87
CA ASP A 7 20.98 -11.38 2.12
C ASP A 7 20.24 -11.00 0.83
N VAL A 8 20.82 -10.08 0.05
CA VAL A 8 20.31 -9.76 -1.29
C VAL A 8 20.29 -11.00 -2.18
N GLN A 9 21.36 -11.79 -2.23
CA GLN A 9 21.40 -12.98 -3.08
C GLN A 9 20.35 -14.02 -2.67
N ARG A 10 20.15 -14.25 -1.36
CA ARG A 10 19.12 -15.17 -0.85
C ARG A 10 17.73 -14.72 -1.28
N LEU A 11 17.41 -13.44 -1.06
CA LEU A 11 16.10 -12.91 -1.43
C LEU A 11 15.90 -12.89 -2.95
N THR A 12 16.90 -12.48 -3.73
CA THR A 12 16.87 -12.51 -5.21
C THR A 12 16.59 -13.91 -5.74
N ASN A 13 17.24 -14.94 -5.20
CA ASN A 13 17.01 -16.33 -5.62
C ASN A 13 15.58 -16.77 -5.30
N HIS A 14 15.07 -16.43 -4.11
CA HIS A 14 13.70 -16.75 -3.73
C HIS A 14 12.68 -16.03 -4.60
N LEU A 15 12.84 -14.71 -4.80
CA LEU A 15 12.01 -13.90 -5.68
C LEU A 15 11.99 -14.45 -7.11
N ARG A 16 13.15 -14.77 -7.68
CA ARG A 16 13.24 -15.36 -9.03
C ARG A 16 12.46 -16.67 -9.13
N SER A 17 12.55 -17.52 -8.11
CA SER A 17 11.83 -18.79 -8.09
C SER A 17 10.30 -18.63 -7.99
N SER A 18 9.83 -17.54 -7.36
CA SER A 18 8.40 -17.29 -7.14
C SER A 18 7.75 -16.39 -8.19
N LEU A 19 8.49 -15.45 -8.77
CA LEU A 19 7.97 -14.37 -9.63
C LEU A 19 8.66 -14.29 -11.00
N GLY A 20 9.78 -14.97 -11.20
CA GLY A 20 10.59 -14.84 -12.41
C GLY A 20 11.41 -13.55 -12.45
N ASN A 21 11.73 -13.09 -13.66
CA ASN A 21 12.37 -11.79 -13.91
C ASN A 21 11.34 -10.80 -14.47
N GLY A 22 11.69 -9.52 -14.48
CA GLY A 22 10.78 -8.42 -14.82
C GLY A 22 10.45 -8.23 -16.31
N PRO A 23 9.62 -7.21 -16.60
CA PRO A 23 9.13 -6.20 -15.65
C PRO A 23 7.82 -6.59 -14.95
N LEU A 24 7.77 -6.33 -13.64
CA LEU A 24 6.50 -6.18 -12.93
C LEU A 24 6.24 -4.67 -12.85
N PRO A 25 5.14 -4.14 -13.42
CA PRO A 25 4.85 -2.71 -13.36
C PRO A 25 4.33 -2.32 -11.97
N ALA A 26 4.51 -1.04 -11.61
CA ALA A 26 3.89 -0.48 -10.42
C ALA A 26 2.36 -0.68 -10.49
N PRO A 27 1.68 -0.98 -9.37
CA PRO A 27 0.23 -1.14 -9.36
C PRO A 27 -0.49 0.16 -9.75
N GLY A 28 0.12 1.33 -9.63
CA GLY A 28 -0.56 2.61 -9.83
C GLY A 28 -1.14 3.16 -8.53
N GLY A 29 -1.78 4.31 -8.61
CA GLY A 29 -2.18 5.11 -7.46
C GLY A 29 -3.56 5.75 -7.62
N TRP A 30 -3.84 6.74 -6.78
CA TRP A 30 -5.08 7.53 -6.86
C TRP A 30 -4.75 8.96 -7.30
N MET A 31 -5.59 9.54 -8.14
CA MET A 31 -5.55 10.99 -8.46
C MET A 31 -6.41 11.83 -7.52
N HIS A 32 -7.20 11.17 -6.66
CA HIS A 32 -8.14 11.80 -5.74
C HIS A 32 -7.57 11.83 -4.32
N MET A 33 -7.25 13.01 -3.78
CA MET A 33 -6.58 13.12 -2.47
C MET A 33 -7.36 12.52 -1.30
N GLY A 34 -8.69 12.67 -1.28
CA GLY A 34 -9.52 11.99 -0.27
C GLY A 34 -9.39 10.46 -0.33
N ALA A 35 -9.12 9.88 -1.51
CA ALA A 35 -8.91 8.45 -1.66
C ALA A 35 -7.51 8.05 -1.19
N VAL A 36 -6.47 8.82 -1.52
CA VAL A 36 -5.10 8.61 -1.00
C VAL A 36 -5.09 8.59 0.53
N ILE A 37 -5.69 9.60 1.16
CA ILE A 37 -5.69 9.76 2.62
C ILE A 37 -6.50 8.64 3.28
N CYS A 38 -7.69 8.32 2.75
CA CYS A 38 -8.51 7.22 3.27
C CYS A 38 -7.85 5.86 3.07
N ASP A 39 -7.20 5.61 1.94
CA ASP A 39 -6.52 4.35 1.70
C ASP A 39 -5.42 4.12 2.75
N ALA A 40 -4.56 5.12 2.93
CA ALA A 40 -3.48 5.08 3.90
C ALA A 40 -3.94 4.96 5.36
N SER A 41 -5.14 5.45 5.68
CA SER A 41 -5.71 5.42 7.03
C SER A 41 -6.48 4.13 7.31
N PHE A 42 -7.13 3.55 6.30
CA PHE A 42 -8.07 2.44 6.47
C PHE A 42 -7.51 1.07 6.08
N GLN A 43 -6.43 0.98 5.28
CA GLN A 43 -5.95 -0.31 4.74
C GLN A 43 -5.37 -1.29 5.77
N ALA A 44 -4.74 -0.79 6.84
CA ALA A 44 -4.04 -1.66 7.80
C ALA A 44 -4.93 -2.80 8.34
N ARG A 45 -4.50 -4.07 8.22
CA ARG A 45 -5.22 -5.26 8.73
C ARG A 45 -6.64 -5.43 8.17
N ARG A 46 -6.86 -5.03 6.91
CA ARG A 46 -8.12 -5.22 6.18
C ARG A 46 -7.86 -5.90 4.84
N ASN A 47 -8.88 -6.54 4.29
CA ASN A 47 -8.82 -7.06 2.94
C ASN A 47 -8.95 -5.88 1.97
N TYR A 48 -7.88 -5.58 1.24
CA TYR A 48 -7.86 -4.43 0.35
C TYR A 48 -8.95 -4.53 -0.72
N GLU A 49 -9.00 -5.65 -1.44
CA GLU A 49 -9.90 -5.83 -2.59
C GLU A 49 -11.39 -5.88 -2.21
N THR A 50 -11.73 -6.56 -1.12
CA THR A 50 -13.14 -6.77 -0.76
C THR A 50 -13.66 -5.73 0.23
N THR A 51 -12.78 -5.03 0.95
CA THR A 51 -13.19 -4.06 1.96
C THR A 51 -12.82 -2.63 1.58
N ILE A 52 -11.55 -2.37 1.28
CA ILE A 52 -11.02 -1.00 1.17
C ILE A 52 -11.33 -0.41 -0.20
N ARG A 53 -10.91 -1.08 -1.28
CA ARG A 53 -11.07 -0.59 -2.65
C ARG A 53 -12.52 -0.23 -3.00
N PRO A 54 -13.55 -1.05 -2.72
CA PRO A 54 -14.93 -0.69 -3.02
C PRO A 54 -15.40 0.56 -2.27
N ARG A 55 -14.92 0.78 -1.05
CA ARG A 55 -15.26 1.96 -0.23
C ARG A 55 -14.58 3.22 -0.73
N LEU A 56 -13.33 3.12 -1.19
CA LEU A 56 -12.62 4.24 -1.81
C LEU A 56 -13.24 4.66 -3.15
N LEU A 57 -13.73 3.70 -3.93
CA LEU A 57 -14.49 3.99 -5.15
C LEU A 57 -15.83 4.67 -4.82
N ALA A 58 -16.56 4.15 -3.83
CA ALA A 58 -17.79 4.79 -3.36
C ALA A 58 -17.56 6.21 -2.82
N LEU A 59 -16.46 6.44 -2.09
CA LEU A 59 -16.07 7.76 -1.60
C LEU A 59 -15.84 8.74 -2.75
N GLN A 60 -15.13 8.33 -3.80
CA GLN A 60 -14.90 9.17 -4.99
C GLN A 60 -16.21 9.51 -5.71
N THR A 61 -17.15 8.57 -5.78
CA THR A 61 -18.47 8.83 -6.34
C THR A 61 -19.30 9.78 -5.47
N ALA A 62 -19.22 9.64 -4.14
CA ALA A 62 -19.97 10.47 -3.20
C ALA A 62 -19.40 11.89 -3.10
N TRP A 63 -18.07 12.03 -3.07
CA TRP A 63 -17.34 13.28 -2.91
C TRP A 63 -16.36 13.51 -4.06
N PRO A 64 -16.83 13.68 -5.31
CA PRO A 64 -15.95 13.82 -6.47
C PRO A 64 -15.07 15.09 -6.42
N ASP A 65 -15.51 16.10 -5.66
CA ASP A 65 -14.79 17.34 -5.39
C ASP A 65 -13.62 17.18 -4.41
N ALA A 66 -13.56 16.09 -3.63
CA ALA A 66 -12.49 15.82 -2.66
C ALA A 66 -11.18 15.33 -3.31
N SER A 67 -10.93 15.72 -4.56
CA SER A 67 -9.71 15.44 -5.30
C SER A 67 -8.51 16.23 -4.79
N THR A 68 -8.72 17.31 -4.02
CA THR A 68 -7.69 18.08 -3.33
C THR A 68 -7.78 17.94 -1.81
N VAL A 69 -6.71 18.26 -1.08
CA VAL A 69 -6.68 18.26 0.39
C VAL A 69 -7.65 19.31 0.94
N GLN A 70 -7.71 20.52 0.38
CA GLN A 70 -8.62 21.57 0.84
C GLN A 70 -10.09 21.19 0.66
N SER A 71 -10.47 20.62 -0.49
CA SER A 71 -11.85 20.17 -0.72
C SER A 71 -12.20 18.99 0.16
N PHE A 72 -11.30 18.02 0.33
CA PHE A 72 -11.50 16.92 1.27
C PHE A 72 -11.65 17.43 2.72
N ARG A 73 -10.82 18.38 3.14
CA ARG A 73 -10.92 19.04 4.46
C ARG A 73 -12.26 19.75 4.64
N THR A 74 -12.76 20.42 3.60
CA THR A 74 -14.09 21.06 3.60
C THR A 74 -15.18 20.02 3.82
N ARG A 75 -15.13 18.87 3.13
CA ARG A 75 -16.05 17.75 3.35
C ARG A 75 -15.98 17.21 4.78
N LEU A 76 -14.78 17.05 5.32
CA LEU A 76 -14.57 16.60 6.71
C LEU A 76 -15.13 17.56 7.76
N ALA A 77 -15.30 18.84 7.43
CA ALA A 77 -15.89 19.82 8.34
C ALA A 77 -17.43 19.76 8.35
N THR A 78 -18.06 19.29 7.28
CA THR A 78 -19.52 19.29 7.10
C THR A 78 -20.16 17.91 7.08
N CYS A 79 -19.37 16.85 6.94
CA CYS A 79 -19.85 15.49 6.75
C CYS A 79 -19.07 14.51 7.62
N ASP A 80 -19.72 13.42 8.03
CA ASP A 80 -19.07 12.33 8.75
C ASP A 80 -18.34 11.38 7.79
N LEU A 81 -17.02 11.28 7.95
CA LEU A 81 -16.18 10.38 7.15
C LEU A 81 -16.52 8.91 7.40
N ALA A 82 -16.91 8.51 8.61
CA ALA A 82 -17.25 7.12 8.89
C ALA A 82 -18.46 6.67 8.07
N THR A 83 -19.47 7.55 7.97
CA THR A 83 -20.64 7.36 7.12
C THR A 83 -20.26 7.33 5.64
N ALA A 84 -19.47 8.29 5.16
CA ALA A 84 -19.06 8.36 3.75
C ALA A 84 -18.23 7.14 3.30
N MET A 85 -17.36 6.64 4.18
CA MET A 85 -16.58 5.42 3.94
C MET A 85 -17.37 4.14 4.19
N ASN A 86 -18.58 4.21 4.77
CA ASN A 86 -19.29 3.07 5.33
C ASN A 86 -18.36 2.18 6.18
N PHE A 87 -17.63 2.84 7.09
CA PHE A 87 -16.59 2.23 7.92
C PHE A 87 -16.46 2.94 9.26
N HIS A 88 -16.98 2.30 10.30
CA HIS A 88 -17.09 2.88 11.65
C HIS A 88 -15.90 2.45 12.52
N ASP A 89 -14.73 3.04 12.27
CA ASP A 89 -13.53 2.90 13.12
C ASP A 89 -12.99 4.29 13.47
N PRO A 90 -13.31 4.81 14.68
CA PRO A 90 -12.96 6.16 15.09
C PRO A 90 -11.46 6.46 15.03
N ARG A 91 -10.61 5.43 15.22
CA ARG A 91 -9.15 5.61 15.18
C ARG A 91 -8.68 5.92 13.76
N ARG A 92 -9.25 5.26 12.75
CA ARG A 92 -8.89 5.47 11.34
C ARG A 92 -9.42 6.76 10.79
N VAL A 93 -10.64 7.12 11.18
CA VAL A 93 -11.19 8.45 10.91
C VAL A 93 -10.27 9.52 11.49
N THR A 94 -9.84 9.37 12.76
CA THR A 94 -8.89 10.30 13.39
C THR A 94 -7.56 10.40 12.63
N ILE A 95 -7.02 9.27 12.14
CA ILE A 95 -5.79 9.28 11.34
C ILE A 95 -6.02 10.06 10.03
N ALA A 96 -7.13 9.82 9.33
CA ALA A 96 -7.45 10.53 8.09
C ALA A 96 -7.53 12.05 8.32
N HIS A 97 -8.26 12.51 9.35
CA HIS A 97 -8.31 13.92 9.71
C HIS A 97 -6.92 14.51 9.99
N ARG A 98 -6.09 13.82 10.78
CA ARG A 98 -4.75 14.30 11.13
C ARG A 98 -3.80 14.37 9.94
N ILE A 99 -3.89 13.42 9.01
CA ILE A 99 -3.13 13.47 7.75
C ILE A 99 -3.62 14.68 6.94
N THR A 100 -4.94 14.86 6.78
CA THR A 100 -5.52 16.01 6.06
C THR A 100 -5.04 17.35 6.64
N ASP A 101 -5.11 17.52 7.97
CA ASP A 101 -4.71 18.76 8.63
C ASP A 101 -3.20 19.01 8.49
N LEU A 102 -2.37 17.96 8.60
CA LEU A 102 -0.92 18.09 8.39
C LEU A 102 -0.60 18.53 6.97
N LEU A 103 -1.18 17.87 5.96
CA LEU A 103 -0.94 18.20 4.55
C LEU A 103 -1.41 19.63 4.24
N ALA A 104 -2.58 20.02 4.73
CA ALA A 104 -3.10 21.38 4.59
C ALA A 104 -2.17 22.43 5.23
N ALA A 105 -1.63 22.15 6.42
CA ALA A 105 -0.70 23.04 7.11
C ALA A 105 0.66 23.19 6.38
N HIS A 106 1.02 22.22 5.55
CA HIS A 106 2.21 22.25 4.70
C HIS A 106 1.93 22.67 3.26
N HIS A 107 0.72 23.15 2.95
CA HIS A 107 0.29 23.56 1.61
C HIS A 107 0.45 22.47 0.55
N VAL A 108 0.25 21.21 0.93
CA VAL A 108 0.16 20.07 0.02
C VAL A 108 -1.31 19.90 -0.34
N ASP A 109 -1.67 20.06 -1.62
CA ASP A 109 -3.08 20.05 -2.02
C ASP A 109 -3.43 18.97 -3.05
N ILE A 110 -2.53 18.62 -3.97
CA ILE A 110 -2.74 17.56 -4.97
C ILE A 110 -1.71 16.43 -4.85
N CYS A 111 -1.91 15.35 -5.62
CA CYS A 111 -1.03 14.18 -5.60
C CYS A 111 0.41 14.53 -5.99
N ASP A 112 0.60 15.42 -6.95
CA ASP A 112 1.94 15.89 -7.38
C ASP A 112 2.64 16.66 -6.26
N ASP A 113 1.92 17.51 -5.52
CA ASP A 113 2.47 18.20 -4.35
C ASP A 113 2.90 17.20 -3.29
N LEU A 114 2.05 16.20 -2.99
CA LEU A 114 2.35 15.18 -1.99
C LEU A 114 3.53 14.31 -2.44
N ASN A 115 3.60 14.00 -3.74
CA ASN A 115 4.75 13.33 -4.31
C ASN A 115 6.00 14.16 -4.06
N ALA A 116 6.09 15.40 -4.52
CA ALA A 116 7.27 16.25 -4.33
C ALA A 116 7.60 16.47 -2.84
N TRP A 117 6.59 16.71 -2.01
CA TRP A 117 6.74 16.96 -0.58
C TRP A 117 7.42 15.79 0.14
N LEU A 118 7.15 14.55 -0.28
CA LEU A 118 7.75 13.35 0.30
C LEU A 118 9.24 13.13 -0.05
N ASP A 119 9.86 13.97 -0.90
CA ASP A 119 11.31 13.87 -1.21
C ASP A 119 12.15 14.32 -0.03
N HIS A 120 11.61 15.20 0.79
CA HIS A 120 12.32 15.73 1.93
C HIS A 120 12.17 14.81 3.14
N THR A 121 13.30 14.38 3.70
CA THR A 121 13.31 13.50 4.88
C THR A 121 12.60 14.13 6.09
N ALA A 122 12.67 15.47 6.22
CA ALA A 122 11.95 16.20 7.27
C ALA A 122 10.42 16.07 7.14
N ASN A 123 9.89 16.13 5.92
CA ASN A 123 8.45 15.98 5.65
C ASN A 123 7.97 14.55 5.93
N ARG A 124 8.78 13.56 5.53
CA ARG A 124 8.54 12.16 5.90
C ARG A 124 8.54 11.95 7.41
N ALA A 125 9.39 12.66 8.15
CA ALA A 125 9.41 12.64 9.61
C ALA A 125 8.19 13.35 10.21
N ALA A 126 7.75 14.48 9.62
CA ALA A 126 6.52 15.17 10.01
C ALA A 126 5.30 14.28 9.85
N LEU A 127 5.17 13.55 8.74
CA LEU A 127 4.07 12.61 8.52
C LEU A 127 4.02 11.49 9.58
N ARG A 128 5.19 11.11 10.12
CA ARG A 128 5.29 10.10 11.21
C ARG A 128 4.94 10.65 12.59
N THR A 129 4.73 11.95 12.77
CA THR A 129 4.22 12.49 14.04
C THR A 129 2.72 12.23 14.20
N VAL A 130 2.01 11.94 13.11
CA VAL A 130 0.62 11.48 13.15
C VAL A 130 0.57 10.09 13.80
N HIS A 131 0.04 10.01 15.01
CA HIS A 131 -0.10 8.74 15.72
C HIS A 131 -0.87 7.71 14.88
N GLY A 132 -0.26 6.55 14.64
CA GLY A 132 -0.77 5.51 13.75
C GLY A 132 -0.08 5.46 12.38
N VAL A 133 0.73 6.47 12.03
CA VAL A 133 1.50 6.52 10.78
C VAL A 133 2.95 6.10 11.02
N GLY A 134 3.27 4.88 10.60
CA GLY A 134 4.63 4.31 10.67
C GLY A 134 5.41 4.44 9.35
N PRO A 135 6.69 4.01 9.33
CA PRO A 135 7.51 4.00 8.11
C PRO A 135 6.83 3.31 6.91
N LYS A 136 6.14 2.18 7.13
CA LYS A 136 5.35 1.48 6.11
C LYS A 136 4.32 2.41 5.49
N THR A 137 3.54 3.11 6.31
CA THR A 137 2.45 3.97 5.83
C THR A 137 2.99 5.12 4.99
N VAL A 138 4.15 5.68 5.34
CA VAL A 138 4.81 6.73 4.53
C VAL A 138 5.23 6.19 3.16
N ASP A 139 5.88 5.02 3.11
CA ASP A 139 6.27 4.40 1.83
C ASP A 139 5.03 4.05 0.99
N TYR A 140 3.98 3.56 1.64
CA TYR A 140 2.71 3.25 0.99
C TYR A 140 2.02 4.50 0.41
N ILE A 141 1.94 5.59 1.17
CA ILE A 141 1.41 6.87 0.66
C ILE A 141 2.21 7.33 -0.56
N GLY A 142 3.55 7.20 -0.50
CA GLY A 142 4.39 7.49 -1.66
C GLY A 142 4.00 6.68 -2.90
N ASN A 143 3.80 5.37 -2.74
CA ASN A 143 3.35 4.49 -3.82
C ASN A 143 1.99 4.90 -4.40
N LEU A 144 1.06 5.36 -3.55
CA LEU A 144 -0.26 5.84 -3.99
C LEU A 144 -0.21 7.12 -4.83
N VAL A 145 0.87 7.91 -4.73
CA VAL A 145 1.06 9.16 -5.51
C VAL A 145 2.16 9.04 -6.55
N GLY A 146 2.48 7.82 -7.00
CA GLY A 146 3.37 7.59 -8.14
C GLY A 146 4.86 7.46 -7.79
N ARG A 147 5.22 7.34 -6.51
CA ARG A 147 6.57 6.87 -6.14
C ARG A 147 6.65 5.36 -6.26
N SER A 148 7.87 4.83 -6.31
CA SER A 148 8.11 3.40 -6.31
C SER A 148 9.08 3.01 -5.19
N HIS A 149 8.51 2.53 -4.09
CA HIS A 149 9.22 2.14 -2.88
C HIS A 149 8.72 0.79 -2.37
N ILE A 150 9.52 0.14 -1.49
CA ILE A 150 9.12 -1.08 -0.78
C ILE A 150 8.57 -0.72 0.61
N ALA A 151 7.25 -0.82 0.77
CA ALA A 151 6.53 -0.74 2.04
C ALA A 151 6.47 -2.12 2.73
N VAL A 152 7.51 -2.43 3.50
CA VAL A 152 7.65 -3.76 4.16
C VAL A 152 6.55 -3.99 5.19
N ASP A 153 5.70 -4.99 4.93
CA ASP A 153 4.61 -5.39 5.80
C ASP A 153 4.72 -6.84 6.30
N VAL A 154 3.66 -7.37 6.91
CA VAL A 154 3.66 -8.75 7.44
C VAL A 154 3.80 -9.80 6.34
N HIS A 155 3.32 -9.54 5.12
CA HIS A 155 3.43 -10.45 3.99
C HIS A 155 4.85 -10.45 3.44
N LEU A 156 5.45 -9.28 3.26
CA LEU A 156 6.86 -9.17 2.86
C LEU A 156 7.79 -9.77 3.92
N ARG A 157 7.52 -9.54 5.21
CA ARG A 157 8.28 -10.17 6.29
C ARG A 157 8.17 -11.70 6.26
N ALA A 158 6.98 -12.23 6.06
CA ALA A 158 6.78 -13.67 5.95
C ALA A 158 7.49 -14.25 4.72
N PHE A 159 7.45 -13.56 3.58
CA PHE A 159 8.16 -13.98 2.37
C PHE A 159 9.68 -13.96 2.57
N ALA A 160 10.23 -12.92 3.21
CA ALA A 160 11.64 -12.85 3.54
C ALA A 160 12.06 -13.94 4.56
N ALA A 161 11.17 -14.28 5.51
CA ALA A 161 11.41 -15.39 6.44
C ALA A 161 11.49 -16.74 5.72
N ASP A 162 10.64 -16.98 4.70
CA ASP A 162 10.72 -18.18 3.85
C ASP A 162 12.06 -18.26 3.10
N ALA A 163 12.68 -17.11 2.78
CA ALA A 163 14.02 -17.00 2.22
C ALA A 163 15.16 -17.11 3.27
N GLY A 164 14.85 -17.39 4.53
CA GLY A 164 15.82 -17.51 5.63
C GLY A 164 16.30 -16.17 6.19
N LEU A 165 15.51 -15.09 6.08
CA LEU A 165 15.84 -13.73 6.56
C LEU A 165 14.86 -13.19 7.63
N PRO A 166 14.54 -13.91 8.71
CA PRO A 166 13.49 -13.51 9.66
C PRO A 166 13.86 -12.31 10.56
N ALA A 167 15.16 -12.07 10.77
CA ALA A 167 15.66 -11.14 11.80
C ALA A 167 15.97 -9.73 11.29
N LEU A 168 15.70 -9.42 10.01
CA LEU A 168 16.03 -8.12 9.43
C LEU A 168 15.06 -7.02 9.89
N SER A 169 15.61 -5.86 10.24
CA SER A 169 14.84 -4.65 10.53
C SER A 169 14.05 -4.18 9.29
N TYR A 170 13.09 -3.27 9.47
CA TYR A 170 12.35 -2.67 8.35
C TYR A 170 13.28 -2.08 7.29
N GLN A 171 14.26 -1.29 7.73
CA GLN A 171 15.21 -0.61 6.83
C GLN A 171 16.10 -1.60 6.09
N GLN A 172 16.56 -2.65 6.77
CA GLN A 172 17.35 -3.71 6.13
C GLN A 172 16.51 -4.48 5.11
N LEU A 173 15.29 -4.90 5.45
CA LEU A 173 14.41 -5.59 4.51
C LEU A 173 14.11 -4.74 3.29
N ARG A 174 13.77 -3.46 3.49
CA ARG A 174 13.52 -2.52 2.41
C ARG A 174 14.73 -2.44 1.47
N ALA A 175 15.93 -2.24 2.01
CA ALA A 175 17.15 -2.15 1.19
C ALA A 175 17.45 -3.44 0.44
N VAL A 176 17.21 -4.61 1.06
CA VAL A 176 17.41 -5.92 0.43
C VAL A 176 16.39 -6.14 -0.70
N TYR A 177 15.12 -5.79 -0.51
CA TYR A 177 14.09 -5.85 -1.55
C TYR A 177 14.36 -4.89 -2.70
N GLU A 178 14.74 -3.63 -2.42
CA GLU A 178 15.09 -2.63 -3.45
C GLU A 178 16.28 -3.12 -4.29
N ALA A 179 17.31 -3.68 -3.65
CA ALA A 179 18.46 -4.26 -4.36
C ALA A 179 18.08 -5.49 -5.20
N ALA A 180 17.21 -6.36 -4.69
CA ALA A 180 16.74 -7.53 -5.41
C ALA A 180 15.84 -7.15 -6.61
N ALA A 181 14.96 -6.16 -6.45
CA ALA A 181 14.15 -5.62 -7.54
C ALA A 181 15.01 -5.10 -8.68
N ALA A 182 16.07 -4.33 -8.35
CA ALA A 182 17.04 -3.84 -9.33
C ALA A 182 17.77 -4.99 -10.05
N GLN A 183 18.20 -6.04 -9.34
CA GLN A 183 18.86 -7.20 -9.95
C GLN A 183 17.96 -8.01 -10.89
N LEU A 184 16.65 -8.02 -10.64
CA LEU A 184 15.67 -8.79 -11.41
C LEU A 184 14.95 -7.96 -12.49
N GLY A 185 15.22 -6.65 -12.56
CA GLY A 185 14.59 -5.75 -13.52
C GLY A 185 13.11 -5.47 -13.23
N HIS A 186 12.70 -5.54 -11.96
CA HIS A 186 11.34 -5.18 -11.55
C HIS A 186 11.27 -3.76 -11.03
N ASP A 187 10.11 -3.11 -11.21
CA ASP A 187 9.76 -1.94 -10.43
C ASP A 187 9.62 -2.32 -8.94
N PRO A 188 10.17 -1.54 -7.98
CA PRO A 188 10.04 -1.82 -6.56
C PRO A 188 8.60 -2.02 -6.08
N ALA A 189 7.70 -1.08 -6.37
CA ALA A 189 6.29 -1.18 -5.95
C ALA A 189 5.58 -2.36 -6.65
N GLY A 190 5.90 -2.62 -7.92
CA GLY A 190 5.41 -3.79 -8.66
C GLY A 190 5.83 -5.11 -8.01
N LEU A 191 7.10 -5.23 -7.61
CA LEU A 191 7.62 -6.40 -6.90
C LEU A 191 6.99 -6.56 -5.51
N GLU A 192 6.90 -5.48 -4.73
CA GLU A 192 6.21 -5.48 -3.44
C GLU A 192 4.78 -6.00 -3.57
N HIS A 193 4.03 -5.45 -4.54
CA HIS A 193 2.64 -5.82 -4.75
C HIS A 193 2.50 -7.29 -5.16
N ALA A 194 3.41 -7.81 -6.00
CA ALA A 194 3.40 -9.21 -6.39
C ALA A 194 3.69 -10.16 -5.21
N VAL A 195 4.66 -9.81 -4.35
CA VAL A 195 4.94 -10.56 -3.11
C VAL A 195 3.73 -10.56 -2.18
N TRP A 196 3.11 -9.38 -1.99
CA TRP A 196 1.90 -9.24 -1.21
C TRP A 196 0.78 -10.15 -1.73
N ARG A 197 0.54 -10.17 -3.05
CA ARG A 197 -0.49 -11.01 -3.69
C ARG A 197 -0.30 -12.49 -3.39
N ILE A 198 0.92 -13.02 -3.58
CA ILE A 198 1.21 -14.45 -3.32
C ILE A 198 0.90 -14.81 -1.87
N LYS A 199 1.40 -14.00 -0.92
CA LYS A 199 1.25 -14.31 0.50
C LYS A 199 -0.18 -14.10 1.00
N ALA A 200 -0.91 -13.13 0.46
CA ALA A 200 -2.33 -12.94 0.76
C ALA A 200 -3.18 -14.12 0.26
N GLN A 201 -2.90 -14.63 -0.94
CA GLN A 201 -3.57 -15.81 -1.50
C GLN A 201 -3.30 -17.07 -0.69
N ALA A 202 -2.03 -17.33 -0.34
CA ALA A 202 -1.67 -18.49 0.48
C ALA A 202 -2.36 -18.46 1.85
N GLN A 203 -2.45 -17.28 2.48
CA GLN A 203 -3.17 -17.12 3.74
C GLN A 203 -4.67 -17.40 3.61
N PHE A 204 -5.29 -16.96 2.51
CA PHE A 204 -6.70 -17.23 2.25
C PHE A 204 -6.97 -18.73 2.04
N ALA A 205 -6.13 -19.41 1.24
CA ALA A 205 -6.21 -20.85 1.02
C ALA A 205 -6.08 -21.64 2.33
N SER A 206 -5.16 -21.25 3.22
CA SER A 206 -4.97 -21.91 4.53
C SER A 206 -6.14 -21.75 5.51
N ARG A 207 -7.01 -20.74 5.31
CA ARG A 207 -8.13 -20.43 6.20
C ARG A 207 -9.47 -21.01 5.73
N THR A 208 -9.52 -21.50 4.51
CA THR A 208 -10.73 -22.09 3.94
C THR A 208 -10.58 -23.61 4.04
N PRO A 209 -11.49 -24.34 4.70
CA PRO A 209 -11.42 -25.80 4.72
C PRO A 209 -11.50 -26.34 3.28
N PRO A 210 -10.87 -27.48 2.97
CA PRO A 210 -10.93 -28.06 1.65
C PRO A 210 -12.40 -28.39 1.32
N SER A 211 -12.99 -27.63 0.40
CA SER A 211 -14.23 -28.02 -0.28
C SER A 211 -13.87 -28.76 -1.56
N ASP A 212 -14.67 -29.77 -1.93
CA ASP A 212 -14.46 -30.64 -3.10
C ASP A 212 -14.44 -29.92 -4.46
N ASP A 213 -14.57 -28.60 -4.50
CA ASP A 213 -14.57 -27.81 -5.73
C ASP A 213 -13.41 -26.79 -5.78
N ALA A 214 -12.18 -27.31 -5.83
CA ALA A 214 -10.95 -26.53 -5.97
C ALA A 214 -10.93 -25.67 -7.26
N SER A 215 -11.75 -26.02 -8.25
CA SER A 215 -11.84 -25.34 -9.55
C SER A 215 -12.57 -23.99 -9.46
N LEU A 216 -13.71 -23.94 -8.74
CA LEU A 216 -14.47 -22.72 -8.50
C LEU A 216 -13.76 -21.77 -7.51
N LEU A 217 -13.01 -22.32 -6.55
CA LEU A 217 -12.19 -21.53 -5.62
C LEU A 217 -11.04 -20.82 -6.34
N SER A 218 -10.33 -21.53 -7.22
CA SER A 218 -9.29 -20.94 -8.07
C SER A 218 -9.85 -19.83 -8.96
N ALA A 219 -11.00 -20.06 -9.61
CA ALA A 219 -11.65 -19.06 -10.46
C ALA A 219 -12.15 -17.82 -9.71
N ARG A 220 -12.73 -17.97 -8.50
CA ARG A 220 -13.19 -16.83 -7.67
C ARG A 220 -12.02 -16.03 -7.10
N VAL A 221 -10.92 -16.71 -6.73
CA VAL A 221 -9.66 -16.06 -6.36
C VAL A 221 -9.14 -15.28 -7.56
N GLN A 222 -8.99 -15.91 -8.73
CA GLN A 222 -8.44 -15.25 -9.92
C GLN A 222 -9.30 -14.06 -10.38
N ALA A 223 -10.63 -14.16 -10.32
CA ALA A 223 -11.55 -13.07 -10.66
C ALA A 223 -11.52 -11.87 -9.69
N LEU A 224 -11.20 -12.08 -8.40
CA LEU A 224 -10.96 -10.99 -7.45
C LEU A 224 -9.63 -10.26 -7.70
N PHE A 225 -8.70 -10.86 -8.47
CA PHE A 225 -7.31 -10.39 -8.61
C PHE A 225 -6.90 -10.04 -10.06
N THR A 226 -7.82 -10.14 -11.03
CA THR A 226 -7.62 -9.75 -12.45
C THR A 226 -8.09 -8.33 -12.78
N GLY A 227 -8.60 -7.58 -11.80
CA GLY A 227 -8.92 -6.17 -11.95
C GLY A 227 -7.66 -5.36 -12.23
N ARG A 228 -7.29 -5.24 -13.52
CA ARG A 228 -6.25 -4.31 -13.97
C ARG A 228 -6.56 -2.95 -13.40
N TRP A 229 -5.57 -2.34 -12.76
CA TRP A 229 -5.53 -0.91 -12.56
C TRP A 229 -5.69 -0.27 -13.93
N HIS A 230 -6.89 0.24 -14.21
CA HIS A 230 -7.08 1.15 -15.32
C HIS A 230 -6.60 2.49 -14.78
N PRO A 231 -5.56 3.10 -15.35
CA PRO A 231 -5.39 4.53 -15.16
C PRO A 231 -6.69 5.17 -15.67
N CYS A 232 -7.37 5.90 -14.78
CA CYS A 232 -8.30 6.93 -15.23
C CYS A 232 -7.47 8.11 -15.74
#